data_AF-A0A4U2Y0Y6-F1
#
_entry.id   AF-A0A4U2Y0Y6-F1
#
_cell.length_a   1.000
_cell.length_b   1.000
_cell.length_c   1.000
_cell.angle_alpha   90.00
_cell.angle_beta   90.00
_cell.angle_gamma   90.00
#
_symmetry.space_group_name_H-M   'P 1'
#
loop_
_entity.id
_entity.type
_entity.pdbx_description
1 polymer ?
#
loop_
_entity_poly.entity_id
_entity_poly.type
_entity_poly.pdbx_seq_one_letter_code
_entity_poly.pdbx_strand_id
1 'polypeptide(L)'
;MVATIEEARKPVANVDNNSYIGAKIAMYGIEATLPKASGGTSDPVYTEVQRRVYSLNYRIKEYEQKIAEVQNRIPLVHGDREIEVLHRLLNGNSMRAIGKHMKLSSTTIFRVRKNILKQMMK
;
A
#
# COMPACT_ATOMS: atom_id res chain seq x y z
N MET A 1 9.65 -12.29 -11.94
CA MET A 1 8.58 -12.75 -12.86
C MET A 1 7.30 -12.71 -12.06
N VAL A 2 6.51 -11.65 -12.23
CA VAL A 2 5.33 -11.34 -11.40
C VAL A 2 4.16 -12.16 -11.92
N ALA A 3 3.69 -13.11 -11.11
CA ALA A 3 2.45 -13.83 -11.37
C ALA A 3 1.30 -12.82 -11.49
N THR A 4 0.74 -12.84 -12.70
CA THR A 4 -0.48 -12.22 -13.22
C THR A 4 -1.38 -11.45 -12.25
N ILE A 5 -1.84 -10.29 -12.73
CA ILE A 5 -2.92 -9.43 -12.23
C ILE A 5 -4.16 -10.22 -11.74
N GLU A 6 -4.35 -11.45 -12.21
CA GLU A 6 -5.36 -12.40 -11.75
C GLU A 6 -5.23 -12.80 -10.27
N GLU A 7 -4.02 -12.92 -9.73
CA GLU A 7 -3.81 -13.33 -8.34
C GLU A 7 -4.23 -12.25 -7.34
N ALA A 8 -4.12 -10.97 -7.73
CA ALA A 8 -4.69 -9.86 -6.97
C ALA A 8 -6.22 -9.76 -7.06
N ARG A 9 -6.85 -10.47 -8.01
CA ARG A 9 -8.31 -10.56 -8.20
C ARG A 9 -8.93 -11.69 -7.37
N LYS A 10 -8.15 -12.71 -7.02
CA LYS A 10 -8.58 -13.89 -6.25
C LYS A 10 -9.11 -13.61 -4.82
N PRO A 11 -8.65 -12.62 -4.03
CA PRO A 11 -9.19 -12.45 -2.68
C PRO A 11 -10.63 -11.93 -2.68
N VAL A 12 -11.14 -11.37 -3.79
CA VAL A 12 -12.52 -10.88 -3.91
C VAL A 12 -13.45 -11.91 -4.56
N ALA A 13 -12.91 -12.80 -5.40
CA ALA A 13 -13.69 -13.87 -6.03
C ALA A 13 -14.10 -15.00 -5.06
N ASN A 14 -13.32 -15.20 -4.00
CA ASN A 14 -13.57 -16.21 -2.96
C ASN A 14 -14.12 -15.63 -1.65
N VAL A 15 -14.60 -14.38 -1.64
CA VAL A 15 -15.40 -13.91 -0.50
C VAL A 15 -16.73 -14.63 -0.59
N ASP A 16 -17.01 -15.49 0.38
CA ASP A 16 -18.32 -16.10 0.53
C ASP A 16 -19.37 -14.98 0.51
N ASN A 17 -20.12 -14.89 -0.59
CA ASN A 17 -21.20 -13.92 -0.78
C ASN A 17 -22.36 -14.10 0.22
N ASN A 18 -22.16 -14.89 1.27
CA ASN A 18 -23.12 -15.25 2.30
C ASN A 18 -22.97 -14.43 3.59
N SER A 19 -21.94 -13.58 3.73
CA SER A 19 -21.78 -12.74 4.94
C SER A 19 -22.50 -11.39 4.87
N TYR A 20 -22.95 -10.97 3.70
CA TYR A 20 -23.74 -9.76 3.53
C TYR A 20 -25.13 -10.17 3.07
N ILE A 21 -26.13 -9.89 3.90
CA ILE A 21 -27.54 -9.99 3.55
C ILE A 21 -27.83 -8.87 2.55
N GLY A 22 -27.33 -9.00 1.32
CA GLY A 22 -27.88 -8.28 0.20
C GLY A 22 -29.36 -8.65 0.15
N ALA A 23 -30.24 -7.66 0.22
CA ALA A 23 -31.68 -7.87 0.22
C ALA A 23 -32.07 -8.65 -1.05
N LYS A 24 -32.13 -9.98 -0.94
CA LYS A 24 -32.70 -10.84 -1.96
C LYS A 24 -34.19 -10.56 -1.95
N ILE A 25 -34.63 -9.61 -2.76
CA ILE A 25 -36.05 -9.41 -3.02
C ILE A 25 -36.53 -10.71 -3.66
N ALA A 26 -37.31 -11.49 -2.93
CA ALA A 26 -37.98 -12.64 -3.51
C ALA A 26 -38.97 -12.12 -4.53
N MET A 27 -38.71 -12.33 -5.82
CA MET A 27 -39.69 -12.09 -6.88
C MET A 27 -40.64 -13.28 -6.93
N TYR A 28 -41.94 -13.00 -6.91
CA TYR A 28 -43.03 -13.98 -7.00
C TYR A 28 -43.77 -13.82 -8.33
N GLY A 29 -44.20 -14.93 -8.93
CA GLY A 29 -45.01 -14.93 -10.16
C GLY A 29 -44.22 -15.21 -11.45
N ILE A 30 -44.83 -14.87 -12.60
CA ILE A 30 -44.33 -15.16 -13.96
C ILE A 30 -42.95 -14.50 -14.20
N GLU A 31 -42.68 -13.38 -13.55
CA GLU A 31 -41.38 -12.69 -13.62
C GLU A 31 -40.21 -13.53 -13.09
N ALA A 32 -40.46 -14.52 -12.22
CA ALA A 32 -39.44 -15.47 -11.76
C ALA A 32 -39.10 -16.56 -12.81
N THR A 33 -39.96 -16.76 -13.80
CA THR A 33 -39.76 -17.76 -14.88
C THR A 33 -39.00 -17.20 -16.08
N LEU A 34 -38.85 -15.87 -16.16
CA LEU A 34 -38.05 -15.23 -17.21
C LEU A 34 -36.55 -15.41 -16.93
N PRO A 35 -35.73 -15.64 -17.97
CA PRO A 35 -34.28 -15.72 -17.81
C PRO A 35 -33.77 -14.38 -17.27
N LYS A 36 -33.13 -14.42 -16.10
CA LYS A 36 -32.56 -13.24 -15.46
C LYS A 36 -31.55 -12.59 -16.40
N ALA A 37 -31.56 -11.27 -16.48
CA ALA A 37 -30.44 -10.54 -17.05
C ALA A 37 -29.17 -10.96 -16.29
N SER A 38 -28.18 -11.49 -17.01
CA SER A 38 -26.89 -11.88 -16.43
C SER A 38 -26.14 -10.60 -16.05
N GLY A 39 -26.36 -10.14 -14.82
CA GLY A 39 -25.74 -8.95 -14.26
C GLY A 39 -25.83 -9.02 -12.74
N GLY A 40 -24.69 -8.89 -12.07
CA GLY A 40 -24.62 -8.93 -10.61
C GLY A 40 -25.55 -7.91 -9.97
N THR A 41 -26.04 -8.22 -8.77
CA THR A 41 -26.87 -7.33 -7.94
C THR A 41 -26.27 -5.93 -7.88
N SER A 42 -27.04 -4.95 -8.35
CA SER A 42 -26.74 -3.51 -8.35
C SER A 42 -26.72 -2.92 -6.94
N ASP A 43 -26.00 -3.53 -5.99
CA ASP A 43 -25.77 -2.91 -4.68
C ASP A 43 -24.75 -1.76 -4.88
N PRO A 44 -25.21 -0.49 -4.82
CA PRO A 44 -24.32 0.64 -5.03
C PRO A 44 -23.30 0.76 -3.89
N VAL A 45 -23.65 0.28 -2.68
CA VAL A 45 -22.76 0.30 -1.51
C VAL A 45 -21.63 -0.70 -1.71
N TYR A 46 -21.94 -1.93 -2.12
CA TYR A 46 -20.93 -2.95 -2.39
C TYR A 46 -19.97 -2.53 -3.52
N THR A 47 -20.50 -1.94 -4.59
CA THR A 47 -19.71 -1.43 -5.71
C THR A 47 -18.75 -0.31 -5.27
N GLU A 48 -19.24 0.60 -4.43
CA GLU A 48 -18.44 1.70 -3.88
C GLU A 48 -17.37 1.19 -2.89
N VAL A 49 -17.68 0.18 -2.08
CA VAL A 49 -16.70 -0.48 -1.20
C VAL A 49 -15.59 -1.12 -2.02
N GLN A 50 -15.91 -1.89 -3.06
CA GLN A 50 -14.91 -2.47 -3.94
C GLN A 50 -14.03 -1.37 -4.58
N ARG A 51 -14.63 -0.30 -5.11
CA ARG A 51 -13.89 0.81 -5.71
C ARG A 51 -12.88 1.42 -4.73
N ARG A 52 -13.30 1.65 -3.48
CA ARG A 52 -12.44 2.20 -2.43
C ARG A 52 -11.33 1.23 -2.04
N VAL A 53 -11.66 -0.04 -1.82
CA VAL A 53 -10.70 -1.08 -1.45
C VAL A 53 -9.64 -1.27 -2.54
N TYR A 54 -10.03 -1.40 -3.82
CA TYR A 54 -9.07 -1.52 -4.91
C TYR A 54 -8.16 -0.29 -5.03
N SER A 55 -8.73 0.93 -4.93
CA SER A 55 -7.94 2.17 -5.03
C SER A 55 -6.93 2.32 -3.89
N LEU A 56 -7.32 1.93 -2.66
CA LEU A 56 -6.44 1.96 -1.49
C LEU A 56 -5.37 0.87 -1.59
N ASN A 57 -5.75 -0.35 -1.97
CA ASN A 57 -4.84 -1.49 -2.11
C ASN A 57 -3.75 -1.23 -3.15
N TYR A 58 -4.06 -0.53 -4.23
CA TYR A 58 -3.07 -0.15 -5.23
C TYR A 58 -1.96 0.74 -4.63
N ARG A 59 -2.34 1.78 -3.89
CA ARG A 59 -1.38 2.68 -3.23
C ARG A 59 -0.57 1.98 -2.14
N ILE A 60 -1.22 1.12 -1.36
CA ILE A 60 -0.54 0.32 -0.32
C ILE A 60 0.54 -0.55 -0.95
N LYS A 61 0.22 -1.27 -2.03
CA LYS A 61 1.20 -2.08 -2.77
C LYS A 61 2.37 -1.27 -3.32
N GLU A 62 2.12 -0.07 -3.86
CA GLU A 62 3.20 0.81 -4.30
C GLU A 62 4.12 1.23 -3.13
N TYR A 63 3.56 1.52 -1.96
CA TYR A 63 4.35 1.85 -0.77
C TYR A 63 5.13 0.65 -0.25
N GLU A 64 4.54 -0.54 -0.22
CA GLU A 64 5.20 -1.79 0.15
C GLU A 64 6.42 -2.04 -0.73
N GLN A 65 6.29 -1.90 -2.04
CA GLN A 65 7.40 -2.04 -2.99
C GLN A 65 8.51 -1.01 -2.71
N LYS A 66 8.16 0.26 -2.55
CA LYS A 66 9.13 1.33 -2.25
C LYS A 66 9.86 1.08 -0.92
N ILE A 67 9.15 0.63 0.10
CA ILE A 67 9.74 0.33 1.42
C ILE A 67 10.68 -0.88 1.31
N ALA A 68 10.28 -1.93 0.60
CA ALA A 68 11.11 -3.12 0.40
C ALA A 68 12.43 -2.77 -0.32
N GLU A 69 12.37 -1.93 -1.35
CA GLU A 69 13.57 -1.46 -2.05
C GLU A 69 14.53 -0.69 -1.13
N VAL A 70 14.00 0.14 -0.24
CA VAL A 70 14.82 0.88 0.74
C VAL A 70 15.41 -0.07 1.77
N GLN A 71 14.61 -0.99 2.31
CA GLN A 71 15.06 -1.96 3.33
C GLN A 71 16.19 -2.85 2.83
N ASN A 72 16.09 -3.35 1.59
CA ASN A 72 17.13 -4.17 0.97
C ASN A 72 18.47 -3.44 0.82
N ARG A 73 18.46 -2.10 0.78
CA ARG A 73 19.65 -1.25 0.62
C ARG A 73 20.21 -0.71 1.93
N ILE A 74 19.52 -0.90 3.07
CA ILE A 74 20.02 -0.48 4.39
C ILE A 74 21.43 -1.02 4.69
N PRO A 75 21.75 -2.30 4.40
CA PRO A 75 23.08 -2.85 4.69
C PRO A 75 24.22 -2.22 3.88
N LEU A 76 23.92 -1.51 2.78
CA LEU A 76 24.93 -0.82 1.97
C LEU A 76 25.43 0.47 2.61
N VAL A 77 24.74 0.94 3.67
CA VAL A 77 25.08 2.20 4.34
C VAL A 77 26.11 1.95 5.43
N HIS A 78 27.28 2.55 5.27
CA HIS A 78 28.42 2.41 6.15
C HIS A 78 28.73 3.75 6.84
N GLY A 79 29.14 3.66 8.10
CA GLY A 79 29.51 4.80 8.94
C GLY A 79 28.50 5.07 10.06
N ASP A 80 29.00 5.23 11.29
CA ASP A 80 28.15 5.37 12.48
C ASP A 80 27.23 6.59 12.39
N ARG A 81 27.74 7.69 11.83
CA ARG A 81 26.98 8.93 11.64
C ARG A 81 25.90 8.76 10.58
N GLU A 82 26.21 8.14 9.45
CA GLU A 82 25.24 7.84 8.40
C GLU A 82 24.12 6.92 8.90
N ILE A 83 24.48 5.87 9.65
CA ILE A 83 23.53 4.89 10.19
C ILE A 83 22.57 5.55 11.18
N GLU A 84 23.07 6.38 12.10
CA GLU A 84 22.20 7.06 13.06
C GLU A 84 21.23 8.02 12.35
N VAL A 85 21.71 8.78 11.36
CA VAL A 85 20.85 9.66 10.57
C VAL A 85 19.81 8.83 9.82
N LEU A 86 20.20 7.73 9.17
CA LEU A 86 19.29 6.85 8.44
C LEU A 86 18.19 6.30 9.36
N HIS A 87 18.53 5.79 10.54
CA HIS A 87 17.55 5.27 11.50
C HIS A 87 16.52 6.34 11.90
N ARG A 88 16.97 7.58 12.15
CA ARG A 88 16.05 8.68 12.48
C ARG A 88 15.18 9.10 11.31
N LEU A 89 15.70 9.03 10.09
CA LEU A 89 14.91 9.26 8.88
C LEU A 89 13.82 8.22 8.70
N LEU A 90 14.13 6.95 8.95
CA LEU A 90 13.15 5.85 8.91
C LEU A 90 12.09 5.99 10.01
N ASN A 91 12.46 6.53 11.17
CA ASN A 91 11.54 6.88 12.25
C ASN A 91 10.69 8.15 11.97
N GLY A 92 10.88 8.81 10.82
CA GLY A 92 10.11 9.98 10.42
C GLY A 92 10.53 11.30 11.07
N ASN A 93 11.73 11.38 11.66
CA ASN A 93 12.21 12.63 12.24
C ASN A 93 12.58 13.66 11.16
N SER A 94 12.23 14.93 11.39
CA SER A 94 12.63 16.02 10.50
C SER A 94 14.15 16.28 10.56
N MET A 95 14.73 16.81 9.47
CA MET A 95 16.17 17.17 9.45
C MET A 95 16.57 18.11 10.59
N ARG A 96 15.66 19.01 11.00
CA ARG A 96 15.87 19.92 12.13
C ARG A 96 15.92 19.19 13.45
N ALA A 97 15.02 18.23 13.67
CA ALA A 97 15.00 17.41 14.88
C ALA A 97 16.26 16.54 14.98
N ILE A 98 16.68 15.92 13.87
CA ILE A 98 17.93 15.15 13.78
C ILE A 98 19.13 16.05 14.08
N GLY A 99 19.14 17.28 13.54
CA GLY A 99 20.21 18.26 13.78
C GLY A 99 20.34 18.66 15.24
N LYS A 100 19.21 18.92 15.88
CA LYS A 100 19.16 19.20 17.31
C LYS A 100 19.65 18.02 18.14
N HIS A 101 19.27 16.79 17.77
CA HIS A 101 19.72 15.59 18.47
C HIS A 101 21.23 15.37 18.36
N MET A 102 21.78 15.46 17.15
CA MET A 102 23.19 15.18 16.88
C MET A 102 24.11 16.41 17.07
N LYS A 103 23.55 17.56 17.45
CA LYS A 103 24.25 18.86 17.54
C LYS A 103 24.93 19.26 16.22
N LEU A 104 24.24 19.03 15.10
CA LEU A 104 24.69 19.36 13.75
C LEU A 104 23.76 20.38 13.10
N SER A 105 24.29 21.17 12.16
CA SER A 105 23.47 22.02 11.31
C SER A 105 22.55 21.18 10.42
N SER A 106 21.37 21.71 10.10
CA SER A 106 20.45 21.05 9.15
C SER A 106 21.12 20.82 7.79
N THR A 107 21.97 21.76 7.35
CA THR A 107 22.73 21.65 6.10
C THR A 107 23.69 20.47 6.10
N THR A 108 24.35 20.20 7.23
CA THR A 108 25.22 19.02 7.39
C THR A 108 24.42 17.74 7.22
N ILE A 109 23.22 17.66 7.81
CA ILE A 109 22.35 16.48 7.68
C ILE A 109 21.87 16.29 6.25
N PHE A 110 21.57 17.38 5.53
CA PHE A 110 21.27 17.28 4.10
C PHE A 110 22.44 16.68 3.30
N ARG A 111 23.69 17.01 3.65
CA ARG A 111 24.88 16.41 3.02
C ARG A 111 25.01 14.93 3.40
N VAL A 112 24.84 14.57 4.67
CA VAL A 112 24.87 13.17 5.14
C VAL A 112 23.79 12.35 4.43
N ARG A 113 22.57 12.87 4.30
CA ARG A 113 21.49 12.23 3.52
C ARG A 113 21.89 11.98 2.07
N LYS A 114 22.54 12.95 1.41
CA LYS A 114 23.04 12.77 0.04
C LYS A 114 24.10 11.67 -0.05
N ASN A 115 24.98 11.58 0.95
CA ASN A 115 25.98 10.52 1.02
C ASN A 115 25.33 9.14 1.20
N ILE A 116 24.34 9.02 2.10
CA ILE A 116 23.53 7.79 2.28
C ILE A 116 22.92 7.35 0.95
N LEU A 117 22.28 8.28 0.22
CA LEU A 117 21.71 7.98 -1.10
C LEU A 117 22.77 7.50 -2.10
N LYS A 118 23.95 8.13 -2.10
CA LYS A 118 25.08 7.70 -2.95
C LYS A 118 25.56 6.28 -2.61
N GLN A 119 25.56 5.91 -1.33
CA GLN A 119 25.93 4.56 -0.90
C GLN A 119 24.87 3.52 -1.29
N MET A 120 23.58 3.87 -1.18
CA MET A 120 22.47 2.98 -1.58
C MET A 120 22.34 2.79 -3.10
N MET A 121 22.89 3.69 -3.91
CA MET A 121 22.90 3.61 -5.37
C MET A 121 24.11 2.87 -5.94
N LYS A 122 25.08 2.53 -5.10
CA LYS A 122 26.26 1.75 -5.48
C LYS A 122 25.90 0.28 -5.60
#